data_AF-A0A1D6H855-F1
#
_entry.id   AF-A0A1D6H855-F1
#
_cell.length_a   1.000
_cell.length_b   1.000
_cell.length_c   1.000
_cell.angle_alpha   90.00
_cell.angle_beta   90.00
_cell.angle_gamma   90.00
#
_symmetry.space_group_name_H-M   'P 1'
#
loop_
_entity.id
_entity.type
_entity.pdbx_description
1 polymer ?
#
loop_
_entity_poly.entity_id
_entity_poly.type
_entity_poly.pdbx_seq_one_letter_code
_entity_poly.pdbx_strand_id
1 'polypeptide(L)'
;MRRYSALPNGGHQETLADRAHRYRGVVLVILAPLVLVSLVLLLMPRSPAGTMGGARRSGTAGADRYAVIFDAGSSGSRVHVFRFDANLDLVRIGSEIELFVQIKPGLSHYANDPREAAESLFSLLDDAKRVVPAELRDQTPVRATAELRNLDAQKSEAILQAVRDLLRKKSSFKNQPDWVTVLDY
;
A
#
# COMPACT_ATOMS: atom_id res chain seq x y z
N MET A 1 -57.16 28.22 80.79
CA MET A 1 -56.95 26.98 80.00
C MET A 1 -56.80 27.34 78.53
N ARG A 2 -55.60 27.27 77.94
CA ARG A 2 -55.42 27.19 76.46
C ARG A 2 -53.99 26.74 76.10
N ARG A 3 -53.94 25.59 75.39
CA ARG A 3 -52.94 25.07 74.41
C ARG A 3 -51.50 24.89 74.93
N TYR A 4 -50.76 23.83 74.60
CA TYR A 4 -50.47 23.22 73.30
C TYR A 4 -50.07 21.74 73.44
N SER A 5 -50.30 20.94 72.40
CA SER A 5 -49.32 19.94 71.97
C SER A 5 -49.45 19.75 70.47
N ALA A 6 -48.30 19.91 69.80
CA ALA A 6 -48.13 19.97 68.36
C ALA A 6 -47.79 18.58 67.80
N LEU A 7 -48.36 18.30 66.62
CA LEU A 7 -47.75 17.90 65.34
C LEU A 7 -46.69 16.77 65.25
N PRO A 8 -46.55 16.16 64.05
CA PRO A 8 -46.54 14.70 63.92
C PRO A 8 -45.33 14.12 63.19
N ASN A 9 -45.38 12.78 63.10
CA ASN A 9 -44.95 11.91 62.00
C ASN A 9 -43.45 11.62 61.80
N GLY A 10 -43.11 10.35 62.01
CA GLY A 10 -41.79 9.77 61.78
C GLY A 10 -41.51 9.50 60.30
N GLY A 11 -40.35 9.94 59.84
CA GLY A 11 -39.74 9.54 58.58
C GLY A 11 -38.81 8.34 58.80
N HIS A 12 -39.01 7.29 58.01
CA HIS A 12 -38.17 6.10 57.91
C HIS A 12 -36.76 6.50 57.44
N GLN A 13 -35.71 6.23 58.24
CA GLN A 13 -34.31 6.40 57.82
C GLN A 13 -33.80 5.07 57.22
N GLU A 14 -33.67 4.98 55.90
CA GLU A 14 -32.96 3.86 55.26
C GLU A 14 -31.46 3.91 55.61
N THR A 15 -30.90 2.79 56.06
CA THR A 15 -29.50 2.67 56.46
C THR A 15 -28.59 2.51 55.25
N LEU A 16 -27.40 3.11 55.31
CA LEU A 16 -26.38 3.11 54.24
C LEU A 16 -26.00 1.71 53.73
N ALA A 17 -26.21 0.68 54.56
CA ALA A 17 -25.98 -0.72 54.22
C ALA A 17 -26.93 -1.21 53.10
N ASP A 18 -28.22 -0.87 53.14
CA ASP A 18 -29.19 -1.26 52.11
C ASP A 18 -28.92 -0.58 50.77
N ARG A 19 -28.41 0.65 50.82
CA ARG A 19 -27.93 1.37 49.63
C ARG A 19 -26.66 0.76 49.06
N ALA A 20 -25.82 0.09 49.86
CA ALA A 20 -24.67 -0.62 49.31
C ALA A 20 -25.12 -1.88 48.57
N HIS A 21 -26.04 -2.66 49.14
CA HIS A 21 -26.50 -3.92 48.55
C HIS A 21 -27.30 -3.76 47.25
N ARG A 22 -28.14 -2.71 47.15
CA ARG A 22 -28.97 -2.44 45.96
C ARG A 22 -28.13 -2.11 44.72
N TYR A 23 -26.94 -1.54 44.90
CA TYR A 23 -26.06 -1.12 43.82
C TYR A 23 -24.91 -2.11 43.56
N ARG A 24 -24.74 -3.17 44.38
CA ARG A 24 -23.69 -4.18 44.16
C ARG A 24 -23.76 -4.82 42.77
N GLY A 25 -24.96 -5.14 42.29
CA GLY A 25 -25.16 -5.68 40.94
C GLY A 25 -24.77 -4.68 39.85
N VAL A 26 -25.20 -3.43 39.99
CA VAL A 26 -24.86 -2.34 39.05
C VAL A 26 -23.36 -2.05 39.04
N VAL A 27 -22.73 -2.04 40.22
CA VAL A 27 -21.29 -1.85 40.40
C VAL A 27 -20.51 -2.99 39.74
N LEU A 28 -20.95 -4.25 39.89
CA LEU A 28 -20.31 -5.38 39.22
C LEU A 28 -20.45 -5.33 37.70
N VAL A 29 -21.63 -4.95 37.18
CA VAL A 29 -21.88 -4.81 35.74
C VAL A 29 -21.04 -3.70 35.11
N ILE A 30 -20.69 -2.65 35.86
CA ILE A 30 -19.83 -1.55 35.38
C ILE A 30 -18.34 -1.88 35.57
N LEU A 31 -17.95 -2.45 36.71
CA LEU A 31 -16.54 -2.72 37.00
C LEU A 31 -16.00 -3.92 36.22
N ALA A 32 -16.81 -4.97 35.99
CA ALA A 32 -16.37 -6.14 35.25
C ALA A 32 -15.86 -5.82 33.82
N PRO A 33 -16.59 -5.06 32.97
CA PRO A 33 -16.07 -4.70 31.65
C PRO A 33 -14.87 -3.75 31.72
N LEU A 34 -14.80 -2.85 32.71
CA LEU A 34 -13.63 -1.97 32.88
C LEU A 34 -12.37 -2.75 33.26
N VAL A 35 -12.49 -3.72 34.16
CA VAL A 35 -11.39 -4.61 34.53
C VAL A 35 -10.98 -5.50 33.36
N LEU A 36 -11.96 -6.04 32.60
CA LEU A 36 -11.69 -6.85 31.41
C LEU A 36 -10.93 -6.03 30.35
N VAL A 37 -11.38 -4.81 30.06
CA VAL A 37 -10.70 -3.90 29.11
C VAL A 37 -9.30 -3.56 29.60
N SER A 38 -9.13 -3.26 30.88
CA SER A 38 -7.81 -3.00 31.49
C SER A 38 -6.87 -4.21 31.37
N LEU A 39 -7.37 -5.42 31.65
CA LEU A 39 -6.61 -6.66 31.52
C LEU A 39 -6.22 -6.94 30.06
N VAL A 40 -7.14 -6.71 29.12
CA VAL A 40 -6.85 -6.83 27.67
C VAL A 40 -5.78 -5.82 27.27
N LEU A 41 -5.86 -4.56 27.71
CA LEU A 41 -4.82 -3.55 27.44
C LEU A 41 -3.45 -3.90 28.06
N LEU A 42 -3.43 -4.64 29.17
CA LEU A 42 -2.22 -5.12 29.83
C LEU A 42 -1.60 -6.35 29.15
N LEU A 43 -2.44 -7.23 28.60
CA LEU A 43 -2.04 -8.47 27.91
C LEU A 43 -1.81 -8.26 26.41
N MET A 44 -2.36 -7.21 25.81
CA MET A 44 -2.05 -6.83 24.44
C MET A 44 -0.59 -6.38 24.37
N PRO A 45 0.25 -7.00 23.53
CA PRO A 45 1.62 -6.55 23.35
C PRO A 45 1.58 -5.10 22.87
N ARG A 46 2.13 -4.21 23.69
CA ARG A 46 2.24 -2.79 23.40
C ARG A 46 3.15 -2.67 22.17
N SER A 47 2.58 -2.55 20.98
CA SER A 47 3.34 -2.20 19.78
C SER A 47 4.14 -0.95 20.13
N PRO A 48 5.48 -0.97 20.02
CA PRO A 48 6.27 0.17 20.44
C PRO A 48 5.82 1.38 19.64
N ALA A 49 5.35 2.41 20.36
CA ALA A 49 5.11 3.72 19.80
C ALA A 49 6.41 4.12 19.10
N GLY A 50 6.31 4.39 17.79
CA GLY A 50 7.42 4.74 16.94
C GLY A 50 8.25 5.84 17.57
N THR A 51 9.40 5.45 18.12
CA THR A 51 10.46 6.37 18.48
C THR A 51 11.49 6.26 17.37
N MET A 52 11.88 7.42 16.86
CA MET A 52 12.76 7.60 15.73
C MET A 52 14.07 6.83 15.86
N GLY A 53 14.66 6.49 14.72
CA GLY A 53 16.10 6.22 14.64
C GLY A 53 16.51 4.81 15.02
N GLY A 54 15.87 3.80 14.43
CA GLY A 54 16.53 2.51 14.26
C GLY A 54 17.70 2.69 13.28
N ALA A 55 18.88 3.07 13.78
CA ALA A 55 20.13 2.83 13.08
C ALA A 55 20.23 1.30 12.90
N ARG A 56 19.71 0.81 11.76
CA ARG A 56 19.92 -0.56 11.32
C ARG A 56 21.43 -0.74 11.27
N ARG A 57 21.90 -1.64 12.14
CA ARG A 57 23.26 -2.15 12.15
C ARG A 57 23.66 -2.43 10.70
N SER A 58 24.73 -1.79 10.26
CA SER A 58 25.46 -2.12 9.05
C SER A 58 26.05 -3.52 9.20
N GLY A 59 25.21 -4.54 9.10
CA GLY A 59 25.62 -5.81 8.53
C GLY A 59 25.57 -5.58 7.03
N THR A 60 26.72 -5.69 6.36
CA THR A 60 26.93 -5.54 4.92
C THR A 60 25.62 -5.28 4.16
N ALA A 61 25.24 -4.01 4.06
CA ALA A 61 23.94 -3.62 3.54
C ALA A 61 23.82 -4.21 2.12
N GLY A 62 22.99 -5.24 1.96
CA GLY A 62 22.67 -5.74 0.63
C GLY A 62 22.11 -4.58 -0.18
N ALA A 63 22.58 -4.41 -1.41
CA ALA A 63 22.11 -3.34 -2.27
C ALA A 63 20.58 -3.47 -2.46
N ASP A 64 19.90 -2.32 -2.45
CA ASP A 64 18.48 -2.25 -2.80
C ASP A 64 18.26 -2.85 -4.19
N ARG A 65 17.08 -3.42 -4.39
CA ARG A 65 16.64 -3.96 -5.67
C ARG A 65 15.45 -3.20 -6.17
N TYR A 66 15.33 -3.08 -7.48
CA TYR A 66 14.22 -2.41 -8.13
C TYR A 66 13.56 -3.34 -9.15
N ALA A 67 12.31 -3.06 -9.48
CA ALA A 67 11.63 -3.67 -10.61
C ALA A 67 10.80 -2.61 -11.33
N VAL A 68 10.84 -2.61 -12.66
CA VAL A 68 10.08 -1.70 -13.52
C VAL A 68 9.05 -2.51 -14.29
N ILE A 69 7.78 -2.15 -14.20
CA ILE A 69 6.68 -2.85 -14.87
C ILE A 69 5.89 -1.85 -15.69
N PHE A 70 5.83 -2.08 -16.99
CA PHE A 70 4.92 -1.38 -17.89
C PHE A 70 3.63 -2.16 -18.03
N ASP A 71 2.50 -1.49 -17.83
CA ASP A 71 1.18 -2.03 -18.11
C ASP A 71 0.52 -1.17 -19.19
N ALA A 72 0.34 -1.73 -20.38
CA ALA A 72 -0.20 -1.05 -21.53
C ALA A 72 -1.57 -1.61 -21.92
N GLY A 73 -2.61 -0.97 -21.42
CA GLY A 73 -3.99 -1.27 -21.81
C GLY A 73 -4.42 -0.55 -23.09
N SER A 74 -5.67 -0.76 -23.47
CA SER A 74 -6.32 -0.01 -24.55
C SER A 74 -6.57 1.47 -24.23
N SER A 75 -6.86 1.77 -22.96
CA SER A 75 -7.23 3.12 -22.50
C SER A 75 -6.06 3.99 -22.04
N GLY A 76 -4.86 3.41 -21.90
CA GLY A 76 -3.67 4.10 -21.44
C GLY A 76 -2.54 3.14 -21.12
N SER A 77 -1.35 3.71 -20.97
CA SER A 77 -0.13 3.00 -20.58
C SER A 77 0.38 3.53 -19.25
N ARG A 78 0.93 2.64 -18.44
CA ARG A 78 1.37 2.91 -17.07
C ARG A 78 2.78 2.39 -16.86
N VAL A 79 3.50 3.00 -15.93
CA VAL A 79 4.73 2.46 -15.38
C VAL A 79 4.62 2.38 -13.86
N HIS A 80 5.07 1.25 -13.34
CA HIS A 80 5.24 0.97 -11.93
C HIS A 80 6.72 0.78 -11.66
N VAL A 81 7.25 1.43 -10.62
CA VAL A 81 8.59 1.14 -10.12
C VAL A 81 8.50 0.79 -8.65
N PHE A 82 8.93 -0.42 -8.33
CA PHE A 82 9.01 -0.92 -6.96
C PHE A 82 10.46 -0.93 -6.48
N ARG A 83 10.66 -0.66 -5.19
CA ARG A 83 11.94 -0.75 -4.50
C ARG A 83 11.84 -1.79 -3.40
N PHE A 84 12.86 -2.62 -3.28
CA PHE A 84 12.96 -3.68 -2.28
C PHE A 84 14.28 -3.59 -1.53
N ASP A 85 14.27 -3.90 -0.23
CA ASP A 85 15.51 -4.03 0.52
C ASP A 85 16.18 -5.39 0.26
N ALA A 86 17.28 -5.65 0.97
CA ALA A 86 18.04 -6.89 0.84
C ALA A 86 17.21 -8.16 1.10
N ASN A 87 16.15 -8.08 1.92
CA ASN A 87 15.26 -9.18 2.28
C ASN A 87 14.07 -9.33 1.32
N LEU A 88 14.02 -8.52 0.26
CA LEU A 88 12.87 -8.41 -0.66
C LEU A 88 11.61 -7.82 -0.01
N ASP A 89 11.76 -7.10 1.10
CA ASP A 89 10.66 -6.33 1.67
C ASP A 89 10.43 -5.07 0.83
N LEU A 90 9.17 -4.74 0.55
CA LEU A 90 8.83 -3.54 -0.22
C LEU A 90 9.16 -2.27 0.59
N VAL A 91 9.91 -1.36 -0.03
CA VAL A 91 10.38 -0.11 0.56
C VAL A 91 9.76 1.07 -0.18
N ARG A 92 9.43 2.12 0.57
CA ARG A 92 8.88 3.35 0.00
C ARG A 92 9.83 4.06 -0.95
N ILE A 93 9.24 4.69 -1.96
CA ILE A 93 9.86 5.64 -2.89
C ILE A 93 9.27 7.00 -2.58
N GLY A 94 10.01 7.85 -1.88
CA GLY A 94 9.47 9.09 -1.32
C GLY A 94 8.39 8.79 -0.28
N SER A 95 7.19 9.35 -0.45
CA SER A 95 6.03 9.08 0.41
C SER A 95 5.26 7.81 0.05
N GLU A 96 5.42 7.31 -1.19
CA GLU A 96 4.62 6.24 -1.76
C GLU A 96 5.32 4.89 -1.69
N ILE A 97 4.57 3.80 -1.89
CA ILE A 97 5.12 2.43 -1.95
C ILE A 97 5.74 2.09 -3.32
N GLU A 98 5.43 2.88 -4.34
CA GLU A 98 5.93 2.74 -5.71
C GLU A 98 5.95 4.11 -6.40
N LEU A 99 6.67 4.20 -7.53
CA LEU A 99 6.37 5.23 -8.53
C LEU A 99 5.25 4.69 -9.43
N PHE A 100 4.16 5.44 -9.55
CA PHE A 100 3.09 5.16 -10.51
C PHE A 100 2.88 6.37 -11.42
N VAL A 101 3.01 6.17 -12.73
CA VAL A 101 2.68 7.21 -13.73
C VAL A 101 1.85 6.59 -14.85
N GLN A 102 0.84 7.31 -15.31
CA GLN A 102 -0.04 6.90 -16.41
C GLN A 102 -0.13 7.96 -17.50
N ILE A 103 -0.11 7.51 -18.75
CA ILE A 103 -0.36 8.32 -19.95
C ILE A 103 -1.55 7.77 -20.75
N LYS A 104 -2.04 8.58 -21.69
CA LYS A 104 -3.06 8.23 -22.68
C LYS A 104 -2.64 8.76 -24.06
N PRO A 105 -3.05 8.13 -25.17
CA PRO A 105 -3.81 6.88 -25.25
C PRO A 105 -2.94 5.65 -24.92
N GLY A 106 -3.55 4.46 -24.95
CA GLY A 106 -2.83 3.18 -24.76
C GLY A 106 -2.26 2.62 -26.06
N LEU A 107 -1.48 1.53 -25.98
CA LEU A 107 -0.76 0.98 -27.14
C LEU A 107 -1.68 0.55 -28.29
N SER A 108 -2.89 0.08 -28.00
CA SER A 108 -3.83 -0.36 -29.04
C SER A 108 -4.30 0.78 -29.95
N HIS A 109 -4.21 2.04 -29.51
CA HIS A 109 -4.50 3.21 -30.34
C HIS A 109 -3.56 3.30 -31.54
N TYR A 110 -2.32 2.86 -31.37
CA TYR A 110 -1.26 2.91 -32.37
C TYR A 110 -1.18 1.62 -33.20
N ALA A 111 -2.31 0.93 -33.38
CA ALA A 111 -2.39 -0.37 -34.08
C ALA A 111 -1.71 -0.40 -35.47
N ASN A 112 -1.66 0.75 -36.15
CA ASN A 112 -1.10 0.88 -37.49
C ASN A 112 0.29 1.54 -37.52
N ASP A 113 0.81 2.00 -36.36
CA ASP A 113 2.15 2.58 -36.23
C ASP A 113 2.86 2.01 -34.99
N PRO A 114 3.52 0.84 -35.12
CA PRO A 114 4.29 0.23 -34.03
C PRO A 114 5.40 1.11 -33.47
N ARG A 115 5.97 1.99 -34.30
CA ARG A 115 7.06 2.87 -33.88
C ARG A 115 6.52 3.95 -32.96
N GLU A 116 5.42 4.59 -33.34
CA GLU A 116 4.74 5.58 -32.50
C GLU A 116 4.24 4.94 -31.20
N ALA A 117 3.74 3.69 -31.26
CA ALA A 117 3.35 2.92 -30.09
C ALA A 117 4.49 2.82 -29.07
N ALA A 118 5.69 2.42 -29.50
CA ALA A 118 6.86 2.37 -28.63
C ALA A 118 7.32 3.76 -28.18
N GLU A 119 7.31 4.75 -29.08
CA GLU A 119 7.68 6.13 -28.77
C GLU A 119 6.77 6.75 -27.69
N SER A 120 5.50 6.37 -27.63
CA SER A 120 4.57 6.82 -26.59
C SER A 120 5.05 6.48 -25.16
N LEU A 121 5.82 5.41 -24.98
CA LEU A 121 6.31 4.94 -23.68
C LEU A 121 7.58 5.67 -23.20
N PHE A 122 8.15 6.59 -23.98
CA PHE A 122 9.40 7.27 -23.62
C PHE A 122 9.32 8.04 -22.30
N SER A 123 8.26 8.82 -22.10
CA SER A 123 8.10 9.62 -20.88
C SER A 123 8.05 8.73 -19.64
N LEU A 124 7.27 7.65 -19.71
CA LEU A 124 7.20 6.63 -18.65
C LEU A 124 8.56 5.98 -18.37
N LEU A 125 9.34 5.69 -19.40
CA LEU A 125 10.68 5.12 -19.25
C LEU A 125 11.65 6.11 -18.58
N ASP A 126 11.56 7.38 -18.91
CA ASP A 126 12.38 8.42 -18.28
C ASP A 126 11.96 8.64 -16.82
N ASP A 127 10.66 8.57 -16.51
CA ASP A 127 10.16 8.60 -15.13
C ASP A 127 10.74 7.47 -14.29
N ALA A 128 10.78 6.25 -14.84
CA ALA A 128 11.40 5.11 -14.17
C ALA A 128 12.90 5.32 -13.93
N LYS A 129 13.63 5.85 -14.92
CA LYS A 129 15.07 6.14 -14.77
C LYS A 129 15.36 7.22 -13.71
N ARG A 130 14.46 8.17 -13.50
CA ARG A 130 14.63 9.20 -12.46
C ARG A 130 14.62 8.61 -11.05
N VAL A 131 13.93 7.49 -10.86
CA VAL A 131 13.80 6.81 -9.55
C VAL A 131 14.86 5.72 -9.36
N VAL A 132 15.21 4.99 -10.41
CA VAL A 132 16.21 3.90 -10.30
C VAL A 132 17.64 4.45 -10.46
N PRO A 133 18.50 4.30 -9.44
CA PRO A 133 19.90 4.72 -9.51
C PRO A 133 20.63 4.10 -10.71
N ALA A 134 21.51 4.86 -11.36
CA ALA A 134 22.15 4.46 -12.61
C ALA A 134 22.95 3.15 -12.47
N GLU A 135 23.53 2.93 -11.30
CA GLU A 135 24.40 1.81 -10.94
C GLU A 135 23.62 0.50 -10.74
N LEU A 136 22.29 0.60 -10.58
CA LEU A 136 21.41 -0.55 -10.36
C LEU A 136 20.56 -0.88 -11.58
N ARG A 137 20.60 -0.07 -12.65
CA ARG A 137 19.71 -0.24 -13.80
C ARG A 137 19.99 -1.55 -14.54
N ASP A 138 21.24 -1.89 -14.76
CA ASP A 138 21.67 -3.12 -15.43
C ASP A 138 21.23 -4.41 -14.71
N GLN A 139 20.92 -4.31 -13.41
CA GLN A 139 20.39 -5.39 -12.57
C GLN A 139 18.87 -5.33 -12.38
N THR A 140 18.26 -4.18 -12.67
CA THR A 140 16.83 -3.92 -12.49
C THR A 140 16.02 -4.51 -13.64
N PRO A 141 15.21 -5.57 -13.43
CA PRO A 141 14.34 -6.09 -14.47
C PRO A 141 13.29 -5.07 -14.91
N VAL A 142 13.18 -4.89 -16.22
CA VAL A 142 12.05 -4.20 -16.86
C VAL A 142 11.16 -5.22 -17.58
N ARG A 143 9.86 -5.21 -17.27
CA ARG A 143 8.84 -6.05 -17.91
C ARG A 143 7.75 -5.19 -18.50
N ALA A 144 7.09 -5.67 -19.54
CA ALA A 144 5.97 -4.98 -20.16
C ALA A 144 4.86 -5.96 -20.51
N THR A 145 3.63 -5.61 -20.15
CA THR A 145 2.43 -6.34 -20.55
C THR A 145 1.53 -5.44 -21.38
N ALA A 146 0.89 -6.00 -22.41
CA ALA A 146 0.01 -5.23 -23.27
C ALA A 146 -1.32 -5.93 -23.59
N GLU A 147 -2.42 -5.20 -23.53
CA GLU A 147 -3.75 -5.63 -23.96
C GLU A 147 -3.92 -5.39 -25.47
N LEU A 148 -3.36 -6.28 -26.29
CA LEU A 148 -3.37 -6.16 -27.75
C LEU A 148 -4.16 -7.28 -28.46
N ARG A 149 -4.82 -8.15 -27.70
CA ARG A 149 -5.56 -9.32 -28.24
C ARG A 149 -6.71 -8.97 -29.20
N ASN A 150 -7.24 -7.74 -29.12
CA ASN A 150 -8.28 -7.25 -30.02
C ASN A 150 -7.73 -6.79 -31.39
N LEU A 151 -6.41 -6.77 -31.57
CA LEU A 151 -5.75 -6.44 -32.83
C LEU A 151 -5.41 -7.71 -33.62
N ASP A 152 -5.19 -7.54 -34.92
CA ASP A 152 -4.61 -8.60 -35.75
C ASP A 152 -3.28 -9.08 -35.14
N ALA A 153 -3.04 -10.39 -35.13
CA ALA A 153 -1.85 -10.99 -34.51
C ALA A 153 -0.54 -10.39 -35.03
N GLN A 154 -0.47 -10.07 -36.33
CA GLN A 154 0.69 -9.43 -36.94
C GLN A 154 0.91 -8.00 -36.42
N LYS A 155 -0.16 -7.24 -36.17
CA LYS A 155 -0.07 -5.87 -35.63
C LYS A 155 0.34 -5.89 -34.16
N SER A 156 -0.28 -6.79 -33.38
CA SER A 156 0.08 -7.00 -31.98
C SER A 156 1.58 -7.33 -31.85
N GLU A 157 2.07 -8.30 -32.62
CA GLU A 157 3.48 -8.69 -32.57
C GLU A 157 4.42 -7.56 -33.05
N ALA A 158 4.03 -6.79 -34.07
CA ALA A 158 4.81 -5.65 -34.52
C ALA A 158 4.97 -4.58 -33.42
N ILE A 159 3.90 -4.29 -32.67
CA ILE A 159 3.95 -3.37 -31.52
C ILE A 159 4.85 -3.93 -30.41
N LEU A 160 4.67 -5.20 -30.02
CA LEU A 160 5.50 -5.82 -28.98
C LEU A 160 6.97 -5.81 -29.38
N GLN A 161 7.28 -6.08 -30.65
CA GLN A 161 8.63 -6.04 -31.16
C GLN A 161 9.23 -4.63 -31.10
N ALA A 162 8.45 -3.59 -31.42
CA ALA A 162 8.88 -2.21 -31.26
C ALA A 162 9.15 -1.85 -29.79
N VAL A 163 8.32 -2.33 -28.85
CA VAL A 163 8.52 -2.16 -27.41
C VAL A 163 9.77 -2.90 -26.92
N ARG A 164 10.00 -4.15 -27.35
CA ARG A 164 11.24 -4.90 -27.05
C ARG A 164 12.48 -4.13 -27.53
N ASP A 165 12.41 -3.58 -28.74
CA ASP A 165 13.49 -2.78 -29.32
C ASP A 165 13.76 -1.50 -28.54
N LEU A 166 12.69 -0.79 -28.13
CA LEU A 166 12.79 0.38 -27.25
C LEU A 166 13.51 0.04 -25.95
N LEU A 167 13.03 -1.00 -25.25
CA LEU A 167 13.59 -1.40 -23.96
C LEU A 167 15.05 -1.82 -24.11
N ARG A 168 15.37 -2.61 -25.14
CA ARG A 168 16.74 -3.06 -25.41
C ARG A 168 17.68 -1.89 -25.71
N LYS A 169 17.26 -0.95 -26.54
CA LYS A 169 18.14 0.13 -27.06
C LYS A 169 18.26 1.31 -26.10
N LYS A 170 17.22 1.61 -25.30
CA LYS A 170 17.12 2.91 -24.61
C LYS A 170 16.84 2.83 -23.12
N SER A 171 16.50 1.67 -22.55
CA SER A 171 16.12 1.61 -21.14
C SER A 171 17.29 1.65 -20.15
N SER A 172 18.47 1.12 -20.52
CA SER A 172 19.56 0.76 -19.59
C SER A 172 19.19 -0.26 -18.51
N PHE A 173 17.95 -0.77 -18.52
CA PHE A 173 17.45 -1.76 -17.58
C PHE A 173 17.76 -3.19 -18.06
N LYS A 174 17.84 -4.12 -17.11
CA LYS A 174 17.89 -5.56 -17.42
C LYS A 174 16.61 -5.95 -18.17
N ASN A 175 16.73 -6.45 -19.38
CA ASN A 175 15.60 -6.85 -20.21
C ASN A 175 15.86 -8.23 -20.83
N GLN A 176 14.77 -8.96 -21.11
CA GLN A 176 14.77 -10.17 -21.91
C GLN A 176 13.60 -10.12 -22.91
N PRO A 177 13.74 -10.68 -24.13
CA PRO A 177 12.67 -10.61 -25.13
C PRO A 177 11.33 -11.20 -24.68
N ASP A 178 11.36 -12.25 -23.87
CA ASP A 178 10.21 -12.97 -23.29
C ASP A 178 9.53 -12.23 -22.13
N TRP A 179 10.06 -11.09 -21.69
CA TRP A 179 9.45 -10.25 -20.64
C TRP A 179 8.51 -9.18 -21.18
N VAL A 180 8.34 -9.13 -22.50
CA VAL A 180 7.37 -8.29 -23.19
C VAL A 180 6.31 -9.19 -23.81
N THR A 181 5.15 -9.25 -23.19
CA THR A 181 4.10 -10.23 -23.50
C THR A 181 2.74 -9.58 -23.71
N VAL A 182 1.91 -10.23 -24.53
CA VAL A 182 0.46 -9.98 -24.52
C VAL A 182 -0.11 -10.52 -23.22
N LEU A 183 -1.12 -9.84 -22.70
CA LEU A 183 -1.82 -10.28 -21.52
C LEU A 183 -3.12 -11.00 -21.94
N ASP A 184 -3.15 -12.32 -21.72
CA ASP A 184 -4.28 -13.20 -22.00
C ASP A 184 -5.07 -13.45 -20.72
N TYR A 185 -6.37 -13.11 -20.71
CA TYR A 185 -7.34 -13.46 -19.68
C TYR A 185 -8.49 -14.24 -20.28
#